data_AF-A0A0P7UJ29-F1
#
_entry.id   AF-A0A0P7UJ29-F1
#
_cell.length_a   1.000
_cell.length_b   1.000
_cell.length_c   1.000
_cell.angle_alpha   90.00
_cell.angle_beta   90.00
_cell.angle_gamma   90.00
#
_symmetry.space_group_name_H-M   'P 1'
#
loop_
_entity.id
_entity.type
_entity.pdbx_description
1 polymer ?
#
loop_
_entity_poly.entity_id
_entity_poly.type
_entity_poly.pdbx_seq_one_letter_code
_entity_poly.pdbx_strand_id
1 'polypeptide(L)'
;MQKGGNMKEVFTRFCTGLTKIEALFKQKGHEFMWNEHLGYVLTCPSNLGTGLRGGVHVKLPNLSKHEKFGDILKKLRLQKRGTGGVDTAAVGGVFDVSNADRLGFSEVELVQMVIDGVKLLVEMEKKLEKGQPIDDLMPSQK
;
A
#
# COMPACT_ATOMS: atom_id res chain seq x y z
N MET A 1 -3.90 2.35 11.98
CA MET A 1 -4.99 2.75 11.05
C MET A 1 -5.76 3.94 11.61
N GLN A 2 -6.44 4.72 10.75
CA GLN A 2 -7.38 5.78 11.13
C GLN A 2 -8.34 6.10 9.96
N LYS A 3 -9.38 6.90 10.19
CA LYS A 3 -10.23 7.46 9.12
C LYS A 3 -9.55 8.67 8.48
N GLY A 4 -9.87 8.96 7.21
CA GLY A 4 -9.25 10.03 6.43
C GLY A 4 -7.93 9.63 5.77
N GLY A 5 -7.25 10.60 5.16
CA GLY A 5 -6.08 10.37 4.30
C GLY A 5 -4.72 10.71 4.91
N ASN A 6 -4.61 10.93 6.22
CA ASN A 6 -3.34 11.32 6.86
C ASN A 6 -2.39 10.13 7.04
N MET A 7 -1.81 9.64 5.93
CA MET A 7 -0.90 8.49 5.93
C MET A 7 0.35 8.74 6.78
N LYS A 8 0.87 9.97 6.78
CA LYS A 8 2.06 10.34 7.57
C LYS A 8 1.82 10.09 9.06
N GLU A 9 0.68 10.54 9.60
CA GLU A 9 0.35 10.33 11.00
C GLU A 9 0.16 8.85 11.36
N VAL A 10 -0.53 8.10 10.48
CA VAL A 10 -0.67 6.64 10.65
C VAL A 10 0.69 5.96 10.69
N PHE A 11 1.59 6.33 9.77
CA PHE A 11 2.91 5.74 9.66
C PHE A 11 3.83 6.13 10.82
N THR A 12 3.81 7.39 11.27
CA THR A 12 4.54 7.83 12.47
C THR A 12 4.12 7.02 13.70
N ARG A 13 2.81 6.80 13.89
CA ARG A 13 2.29 6.00 15.00
C ARG A 13 2.67 4.52 14.87
N PHE A 14 2.66 3.98 13.65
CA PHE A 14 3.11 2.62 13.36
C PHE A 14 4.59 2.42 13.73
N CYS A 15 5.49 3.27 13.24
CA CYS A 15 6.92 3.17 13.54
C CYS A 15 7.19 3.33 15.04
N THR A 16 6.61 4.36 15.68
CA THR A 16 6.79 4.59 17.11
C THR A 16 6.31 3.40 17.95
N GLY A 17 5.17 2.80 17.57
CA GLY A 17 4.62 1.64 18.25
C GLY A 17 5.51 0.40 18.10
N LEU A 18 5.95 0.09 16.88
CA LEU A 18 6.80 -1.08 16.63
C LEU A 18 8.15 -0.97 17.33
N THR A 19 8.82 0.17 17.29
CA THR A 19 10.10 0.37 18.00
C THR A 19 9.93 0.14 19.50
N LYS A 20 8.83 0.60 20.10
CA LYS A 20 8.55 0.36 21.52
C LYS A 20 8.30 -1.11 21.82
N ILE A 21 7.54 -1.81 20.97
CA ILE A 21 7.28 -3.24 21.14
C ILE A 21 8.59 -4.02 21.05
N GLU A 22 9.40 -3.78 20.02
CA GLU A 22 10.69 -4.45 19.83
C GLU A 22 11.62 -4.24 21.03
N ALA A 23 11.72 -3.00 21.53
CA ALA A 23 12.51 -2.70 22.72
C ALA A 23 12.03 -3.48 23.96
N LEU A 24 10.72 -3.60 24.17
CA LEU A 24 10.15 -4.35 25.29
C LEU A 24 10.39 -5.86 25.20
N PHE A 25 10.34 -6.43 23.99
CA PHE A 25 10.70 -7.83 23.77
C PHE A 25 12.17 -8.07 24.08
N LYS A 26 13.04 -7.20 23.57
CA LYS A 26 14.50 -7.29 23.78
C LYS A 26 14.87 -7.20 25.26
N GLN A 27 14.22 -6.31 26.02
CA GLN A 27 14.39 -6.21 27.47
C GLN A 27 14.03 -7.50 28.22
N LYS A 28 13.16 -8.35 27.66
CA LYS A 28 12.78 -9.64 28.22
C LYS A 28 13.61 -10.81 27.68
N GLY A 29 14.67 -10.55 26.91
CA GLY A 29 15.50 -11.60 26.31
C GLY A 29 14.86 -12.29 25.10
N HIS A 30 13.92 -11.62 24.43
CA HIS A 30 13.29 -12.11 23.21
C HIS A 30 13.56 -11.16 22.04
N GLU A 31 13.80 -11.69 20.86
CA GLU A 31 14.04 -10.90 19.64
C GLU A 31 13.14 -11.38 18.51
N PHE A 32 12.89 -10.51 17.52
CA PHE A 32 12.20 -10.90 16.30
C PHE A 32 13.13 -11.70 15.39
N MET A 33 12.56 -12.65 14.63
CA MET A 33 13.32 -13.39 13.63
C MET A 33 13.71 -12.44 12.49
N TRP A 34 15.01 -12.22 12.30
CA TRP A 34 15.52 -11.33 11.28
C TRP A 34 16.89 -11.80 10.77
N ASN A 35 17.18 -11.58 9.49
CA ASN A 35 18.53 -11.68 8.94
C ASN A 35 18.75 -10.68 7.80
N GLU A 36 20.01 -10.44 7.44
CA GLU A 36 20.40 -9.42 6.46
C GLU A 36 19.80 -9.65 5.06
N HIS A 37 19.64 -10.90 4.64
CA HIS A 37 19.14 -11.22 3.31
C HIS A 37 17.61 -11.12 3.21
N LEU A 38 16.90 -11.64 4.21
CA LEU A 38 15.44 -11.79 4.19
C LEU A 38 14.71 -10.69 4.96
N GLY A 39 15.41 -9.85 5.72
CA GLY A 39 14.78 -8.95 6.69
C GLY A 39 14.03 -9.74 7.77
N TYR A 40 12.85 -9.25 8.16
CA TYR A 40 11.98 -9.95 9.12
C TYR A 40 11.40 -11.23 8.50
N VAL A 41 11.53 -12.33 9.24
CA VAL A 41 11.06 -13.64 8.80
C VAL A 41 9.62 -13.85 9.25
N LEU A 42 8.76 -14.15 8.29
CA LEU A 42 7.35 -14.46 8.48
C LEU A 42 7.01 -15.78 7.77
N THR A 43 5.88 -16.39 8.12
CA THR A 43 5.49 -17.72 7.62
C THR A 43 5.38 -17.78 6.09
N CYS A 44 4.81 -16.75 5.47
CA CYS A 44 4.58 -16.72 4.03
C CYS A 44 5.72 -15.97 3.32
N PRO A 45 6.37 -16.56 2.30
CA PRO A 45 7.44 -15.88 1.55
C PRO A 45 7.07 -14.49 1.01
N SER A 46 5.81 -14.27 0.67
CA SER A 46 5.32 -12.96 0.20
C SER A 46 5.41 -11.84 1.24
N ASN A 47 5.61 -12.17 2.52
CA ASN A 47 5.68 -11.21 3.62
C ASN A 47 7.11 -11.04 4.17
N LEU A 48 8.13 -11.58 3.52
CA LEU A 48 9.52 -11.33 3.94
C LEU A 48 9.91 -9.85 3.77
N GLY A 49 11.06 -9.49 4.35
CA GLY A 49 11.62 -8.13 4.29
C GLY A 49 11.03 -7.26 5.38
N THR A 50 10.25 -6.27 4.97
CA THR A 50 9.53 -5.38 5.90
C THR A 50 8.25 -6.03 6.43
N GLY A 51 7.69 -7.02 5.71
CA GLY A 51 6.32 -7.50 5.92
C GLY A 51 5.24 -6.43 5.82
N LEU A 52 5.59 -5.21 5.39
CA LEU A 52 4.74 -4.04 5.51
C LEU A 52 3.68 -3.99 4.41
N ARG A 53 2.41 -3.95 4.82
CA ARG A 53 1.30 -3.61 3.94
C ARG A 53 0.72 -2.25 4.31
N GLY A 54 1.23 -1.19 3.69
CA GLY A 54 0.65 0.15 3.76
C GLY A 54 -0.43 0.32 2.69
N GLY A 55 -1.61 0.80 3.06
CA GLY A 55 -2.71 0.92 2.10
C GLY A 55 -3.83 1.84 2.54
N VAL A 56 -4.77 2.07 1.63
CA VAL A 56 -5.93 2.92 1.80
C VAL A 56 -7.19 2.21 1.30
N HIS A 57 -8.33 2.53 1.91
CA HIS A 57 -9.60 2.34 1.24
C HIS A 57 -9.89 3.61 0.42
N VAL A 58 -9.92 3.48 -0.91
CA VAL A 58 -10.12 4.61 -1.83
C VAL A 58 -11.28 4.32 -2.78
N LYS A 59 -12.13 5.32 -3.01
CA LYS A 59 -13.29 5.23 -3.90
C LYS A 59 -12.88 5.66 -5.31
N LEU A 60 -12.94 4.71 -6.26
CA LEU A 60 -12.51 4.85 -7.65
C LEU A 60 -13.58 4.32 -8.64
N PRO A 61 -14.82 4.83 -8.62
CA PRO A 61 -15.94 4.27 -9.38
C PRO A 61 -15.78 4.35 -10.90
N ASN A 62 -15.01 5.31 -11.41
CA ASN A 62 -14.75 5.46 -12.84
C ASN A 62 -13.46 4.78 -13.24
N LEU A 63 -12.35 5.05 -12.53
CA LEU A 63 -11.04 4.47 -12.84
C LEU A 63 -11.06 2.95 -12.75
N SER A 64 -11.82 2.37 -11.82
CA SER A 64 -11.91 0.91 -11.69
C SER A 64 -12.58 0.20 -12.86
N LYS A 65 -13.34 0.92 -13.68
CA LYS A 65 -13.98 0.42 -14.90
C LYS A 65 -13.12 0.68 -16.15
N HIS A 66 -12.07 1.50 -16.01
CA HIS A 66 -11.17 1.82 -17.10
C HIS A 66 -10.32 0.60 -17.46
N GLU A 67 -10.19 0.28 -18.74
CA GLU A 67 -9.47 -0.92 -19.23
C GLU A 67 -8.02 -0.98 -18.72
N LYS A 68 -7.36 0.20 -18.63
CA LYS A 68 -5.97 0.34 -18.18
C LYS A 68 -5.76 0.26 -16.66
N PHE A 69 -6.80 0.07 -15.85
CA PHE A 69 -6.67 0.14 -14.37
C PHE A 69 -5.67 -0.87 -13.81
N GLY A 70 -5.71 -2.11 -14.29
CA GLY A 70 -4.76 -3.15 -13.89
C GLY A 70 -3.31 -2.78 -14.21
N ASP A 71 -3.07 -2.26 -15.42
CA ASP A 71 -1.75 -1.84 -15.86
C ASP A 71 -1.23 -0.64 -15.07
N ILE A 72 -2.09 0.33 -14.77
CA ILE A 72 -1.74 1.49 -13.93
C ILE A 72 -1.27 1.00 -12.55
N LEU A 73 -2.03 0.10 -11.90
CA LEU A 73 -1.63 -0.46 -10.60
C LEU A 73 -0.29 -1.20 -10.69
N LYS A 74 -0.09 -2.01 -11.73
CA LYS A 74 1.16 -2.74 -11.96
C LYS A 74 2.36 -1.80 -12.11
N LYS A 75 2.22 -0.75 -12.93
CA LYS A 75 3.28 0.25 -13.14
C LYS A 75 3.62 1.03 -11.86
N LEU A 76 2.62 1.26 -11.01
CA LEU A 76 2.79 1.91 -9.72
C LEU A 76 3.26 0.97 -8.60
N ARG A 77 3.42 -0.34 -8.89
CA ARG A 77 3.72 -1.40 -7.91
C ARG A 77 2.71 -1.46 -6.76
N LEU A 78 1.44 -1.23 -7.11
CA LEU A 78 0.30 -1.32 -6.21
C LEU A 78 -0.52 -2.57 -6.53
N GLN A 79 -1.22 -3.06 -5.52
CA GLN A 79 -2.21 -4.13 -5.65
C GLN A 79 -3.55 -3.66 -5.13
N LYS A 80 -4.63 -4.19 -5.72
CA LYS A 80 -6.01 -3.99 -5.26
C LYS A 80 -6.57 -5.24 -4.60
N ARG A 81 -7.35 -5.07 -3.54
CA ARG A 81 -8.22 -6.08 -2.92
C ARG A 81 -9.63 -5.50 -2.81
N GLY A 82 -10.64 -6.35 -2.61
CA GLY A 82 -11.99 -5.88 -2.32
C GLY A 82 -12.10 -5.20 -0.97
N THR A 83 -13.27 -4.61 -0.70
CA THR A 83 -13.46 -3.70 0.44
C THR A 83 -13.32 -4.38 1.81
N GLY A 84 -13.53 -5.70 1.88
CA GLY A 84 -13.36 -6.51 3.09
C GLY A 84 -12.06 -7.34 3.13
N GLY A 85 -11.13 -7.14 2.20
CA GLY A 85 -9.86 -7.88 2.14
C GLY A 85 -9.69 -8.74 0.89
N VAL A 86 -8.72 -9.66 0.95
CA VAL A 86 -8.15 -10.38 -0.21
C VAL A 86 -9.16 -11.20 -1.00
N ASP A 87 -10.20 -11.71 -0.34
CA ASP A 87 -11.21 -12.59 -0.96
C ASP A 87 -12.60 -11.94 -1.06
N THR A 88 -12.67 -10.61 -0.99
CA THR A 88 -13.96 -9.89 -1.04
C THR A 88 -14.14 -9.12 -2.35
N ALA A 89 -15.38 -8.84 -2.72
CA ALA A 89 -15.68 -7.94 -3.83
C ALA A 89 -15.49 -6.47 -3.41
N ALA A 90 -15.21 -5.60 -4.37
CA ALA A 90 -15.28 -4.16 -4.17
C ALA A 90 -16.75 -3.72 -4.13
N VAL A 91 -17.17 -3.04 -3.06
CA VAL A 91 -18.53 -2.52 -2.91
C VAL A 91 -18.51 -1.03 -3.23
N GLY A 92 -19.40 -0.59 -4.12
CA GLY A 92 -19.60 0.85 -4.41
C GLY A 92 -18.37 1.55 -5.01
N GLY A 93 -17.49 0.81 -5.70
CA GLY A 93 -16.24 1.35 -6.26
C GLY A 93 -15.16 1.63 -5.21
N VAL A 94 -15.27 1.08 -4.00
CA VAL A 94 -14.25 1.23 -2.95
C VAL A 94 -13.28 0.05 -2.97
N PHE A 95 -11.99 0.35 -3.13
CA PHE A 95 -10.91 -0.62 -3.21
C PHE A 95 -9.94 -0.46 -2.05
N ASP A 96 -9.44 -1.58 -1.54
CA ASP A 96 -8.25 -1.62 -0.70
C ASP A 96 -7.01 -1.63 -1.61
N VAL A 97 -6.32 -0.49 -1.67
CA VAL A 97 -5.12 -0.29 -2.50
C VAL A 97 -3.89 -0.20 -1.59
N SER A 98 -2.88 -1.02 -1.86
CA SER A 98 -1.66 -1.13 -1.04
C SER A 98 -0.42 -1.39 -1.88
N ASN A 99 0.77 -1.24 -1.32
CA ASN A 99 2.02 -1.68 -1.97
C ASN A 99 1.96 -3.18 -2.30
N ALA A 100 2.55 -3.56 -3.44
CA ALA A 100 2.66 -4.95 -3.89
C ALA A 100 3.91 -5.64 -3.32
N ASP A 101 5.01 -4.90 -3.13
CA ASP A 101 6.30 -5.44 -2.66
C ASP A 101 6.49 -5.35 -1.15
N ARG A 102 7.34 -6.22 -0.58
CA ARG A 102 7.67 -6.27 0.86
C ARG A 102 9.17 -6.40 1.13
N LEU A 103 9.88 -7.09 0.24
CA LEU A 103 11.31 -7.37 0.30
C LEU A 103 12.06 -6.55 -0.76
N GLY A 104 13.28 -6.10 -0.44
CA GLY A 104 14.12 -5.27 -1.31
C GLY A 104 13.82 -3.77 -1.26
N PHE A 105 12.91 -3.34 -0.39
CA PHE A 105 12.55 -1.93 -0.15
C PHE A 105 12.38 -1.70 1.35
N SER A 106 12.70 -0.50 1.82
CA SER A 106 12.41 -0.05 3.17
C SER A 106 10.93 0.28 3.37
N GLU A 107 10.48 0.33 4.62
CA GLU A 107 9.13 0.74 5.01
C GLU A 107 8.79 2.13 4.48
N VAL A 108 9.76 3.04 4.49
CA VAL A 108 9.59 4.42 4.01
C VAL A 108 9.36 4.44 2.50
N GLU A 109 10.17 3.71 1.72
CA GLU A 109 10.01 3.63 0.26
C GLU A 109 8.67 3.00 -0.12
N LEU A 110 8.27 1.93 0.58
CA LEU A 110 6.97 1.28 0.37
C LEU A 110 5.80 2.22 0.63
N VAL A 111 5.83 2.95 1.75
CA VAL A 111 4.76 3.92 2.08
C VAL A 111 4.78 5.11 1.11
N GLN A 112 5.95 5.58 0.68
CA GLN A 112 6.07 6.65 -0.31
C GLN A 112 5.47 6.21 -1.66
N MET A 113 5.73 4.99 -2.12
CA MET A 113 5.11 4.42 -3.32
C MET A 113 3.58 4.42 -3.23
N VAL A 114 3.03 4.08 -2.06
CA VAL A 114 1.58 4.12 -1.81
C VAL A 114 1.05 5.56 -1.86
N ILE A 115 1.72 6.50 -1.19
CA ILE A 115 1.31 7.91 -1.18
C ILE A 115 1.25 8.46 -2.60
N ASP A 116 2.31 8.26 -3.38
CA ASP A 116 2.41 8.82 -4.72
C ASP A 116 1.44 8.15 -5.69
N GLY A 117 1.34 6.82 -5.62
CA GLY A 117 0.42 6.09 -6.48
C GLY A 117 -1.04 6.44 -6.17
N VAL A 118 -1.44 6.51 -4.90
CA VAL A 118 -2.82 6.87 -4.52
C VAL A 118 -3.15 8.31 -4.94
N LYS A 119 -2.21 9.26 -4.81
CA LYS A 119 -2.42 10.63 -5.30
C LYS A 119 -2.71 10.64 -6.80
N LEU A 120 -1.94 9.91 -7.60
CA LEU A 120 -2.16 9.79 -9.04
C LEU A 120 -3.50 9.13 -9.38
N LEU A 121 -3.87 8.04 -8.68
CA LEU A 121 -5.17 7.38 -8.87
C LEU A 121 -6.34 8.33 -8.59
N VAL A 122 -6.23 9.17 -7.55
CA VAL A 122 -7.26 10.18 -7.23
C VAL A 122 -7.32 11.27 -8.30
N GLU A 123 -6.18 11.67 -8.87
CA GLU A 123 -6.16 12.63 -9.98
C GLU A 123 -6.81 12.08 -11.24
N MET A 124 -6.48 10.84 -11.61
CA MET A 124 -7.10 10.13 -12.72
C MET A 124 -8.62 9.98 -12.53
N GLU A 125 -9.06 9.60 -11.33
CA GLU A 125 -10.49 9.50 -11.00
C GLU A 125 -11.20 10.84 -11.22
N LYS A 126 -10.62 11.95 -10.74
CA LYS A 126 -11.19 13.30 -10.93
C LYS A 126 -11.26 13.75 -12.39
N LYS A 127 -10.33 13.31 -13.25
CA LYS A 127 -10.42 13.56 -14.70
C LYS A 127 -11.55 12.76 -15.33
N LEU A 128 -11.65 11.47 -15.01
CA LEU A 128 -12.70 10.60 -15.52
C LEU A 128 -14.11 11.03 -15.05
N GLU A 129 -14.23 11.53 -13.82
CA GLU A 129 -15.48 12.15 -13.32
C GLU A 129 -15.97 13.32 -14.19
N LYS A 130 -15.04 14.02 -14.86
CA LYS A 130 -15.32 15.14 -15.78
C LYS A 130 -15.41 14.68 -17.25
N GLY A 131 -15.35 13.39 -17.53
CA GLY A 131 -15.31 12.84 -18.89
C GLY A 131 -14.02 13.12 -19.65
N GLN A 132 -12.92 13.45 -18.94
CA GLN A 132 -11.63 13.74 -19.55
C GLN A 132 -10.77 12.48 -19.68
N PRO A 133 -9.97 12.33 -20.74
CA PRO A 133 -9.04 11.22 -20.89
C PRO A 133 -7.91 11.31 -19.84
N ILE A 134 -7.28 10.16 -19.57
CA ILE A 134 -6.17 10.03 -18.61
C ILE A 134 -4.86 9.56 -19.25
N ASP A 135 -4.80 9.51 -20.59
CA ASP A 135 -3.64 8.99 -21.33
C ASP A 135 -2.35 9.78 -21.03
N ASP A 136 -2.48 11.07 -20.72
CA ASP A 136 -1.38 11.96 -20.33
C ASP A 136 -0.88 11.72 -18.89
N LEU A 137 -1.66 11.03 -18.06
CA LEU A 137 -1.33 10.69 -16.68
C LEU A 137 -0.74 9.28 -16.53
N MET A 138 -0.57 8.54 -17.63
CA MET A 138 -0.10 7.16 -17.57
C MET A 138 1.31 7.08 -16.95
N PRO A 139 1.49 6.36 -15.83
CA PRO A 139 2.79 6.32 -15.16
C PRO A 139 3.81 5.52 -15.98
N SER A 140 5.09 5.80 -15.77
CA SER A 140 6.18 4.91 -16.14
C SER A 140 6.21 3.70 -15.20
N GLN A 141 6.86 2.62 -15.64
CA GLN A 141 7.10 1.48 -14.76
C GLN A 141 8.06 1.90 -13.64
N LYS A 142 7.64 1.69 -12.39
CA LYS A 142 8.49 1.78 -11.20
C LYS A 142 9.26 0.48 -10.96
#